data_AF-A0A4Q5TQA0-F1
#
_entry.id   AF-A0A4Q5TQA0-F1
#
_cell.length_a   1.000
_cell.length_b   1.000
_cell.length_c   1.000
_cell.angle_alpha   90.00
_cell.angle_beta   90.00
_cell.angle_gamma   90.00
#
_symmetry.space_group_name_H-M   'P 1'
#
loop_
_entity.id
_entity.type
_entity.pdbx_description
1 polymer ?
#
loop_
_entity_poly.entity_id
_entity_poly.type
_entity_poly.pdbx_seq_one_letter_code
_entity_poly.pdbx_strand_id
1 'polypeptide(L)'
;MIMWLMSDRAIPRSYRMMEGFGVHTFRLVNREGKSSFVKFHWKPLLGVHAVAWDEAQNISGKDPDFHRRDLWEAIENGAYPEWELGLQIIPEEDEFKYEFDILDPTKIIPEELVPVIKVGKMTLNRNPDNYFAETEQVAFHVGHVVPGIDFTNDPLLQGRLFSYTDTQLIRLGGPNFHEIPINRPIVPVHNNQRDGHMRQTINRGQSSYHPNTTGGGCPFQAGKMQGGFSSHPERIDAVKIRNRSKSFFDFFSQATLFFNSQSEPEKQHIIDAFRFELGKVDNVSIRERMLGVLTFVDPGLAAEVAYGLGLNVPVDIGLVNQSIPADEEPKRYQPVLQESSVAYSQPLSMAHYVADSIATRKVAVLVAHGVDETSVATIRDILLGKNAVVELVAPELGSVQSSTGTAIPVDRSFLTTPSVVYDAVYVPGGANSVATLEADPDAIHFLNEAFKHCK
;
A
#
# COMPACT_ATOMS: atom_id res chain seq x y z
N MET A 1 9.09 9.68 -2.48
CA MET A 1 7.66 9.38 -2.26
C MET A 1 6.71 10.04 -3.26
N ILE A 2 6.82 11.33 -3.60
CA ILE A 2 5.86 11.98 -4.52
C ILE A 2 5.75 11.25 -5.87
N MET A 3 6.85 10.80 -6.47
CA MET A 3 6.79 10.05 -7.74
C MET A 3 5.97 8.76 -7.64
N TRP A 4 6.02 8.07 -6.49
CA TRP A 4 5.18 6.89 -6.25
C TRP A 4 3.71 7.28 -6.09
N LEU A 5 3.43 8.36 -5.36
CA LEU A 5 2.07 8.86 -5.13
C LEU A 5 1.39 9.34 -6.43
N MET A 6 2.15 9.95 -7.33
CA MET A 6 1.64 10.40 -8.64
C MET A 6 1.58 9.27 -9.68
N SER A 7 2.05 8.06 -9.36
CA SER A 7 1.92 6.89 -10.23
C SER A 7 0.69 6.05 -9.87
N ASP A 8 0.29 5.12 -10.73
CA ASP A 8 -0.89 4.29 -10.44
C ASP A 8 -0.70 3.36 -9.22
N ARG A 9 0.52 3.25 -8.67
CA ARG A 9 0.78 2.61 -7.37
C ARG A 9 -0.13 3.16 -6.25
N ALA A 10 -0.59 4.40 -6.35
CA ALA A 10 -1.46 5.06 -5.38
C ALA A 10 -2.96 4.80 -5.57
N ILE A 11 -3.34 4.19 -6.70
CA ILE A 11 -4.73 3.85 -7.05
C ILE A 11 -4.83 2.35 -7.37
N PRO A 12 -4.51 1.47 -6.39
CA PRO A 12 -4.47 0.04 -6.62
C PRO A 12 -5.86 -0.48 -6.99
N ARG A 13 -5.90 -1.50 -7.85
CA ARG A 13 -7.15 -2.17 -8.25
C ARG A 13 -7.79 -2.91 -7.08
N SER A 14 -6.98 -3.46 -6.19
CA SER A 14 -7.38 -4.18 -5.00
C SER A 14 -6.22 -4.20 -4.01
N TYR A 15 -6.51 -4.22 -2.71
CA TYR A 15 -5.47 -4.48 -1.69
C TYR A 15 -4.71 -5.78 -1.96
N ARG A 16 -5.34 -6.77 -2.60
CA ARG A 16 -4.78 -8.09 -2.94
C ARG A 16 -3.73 -8.03 -4.06
N MET A 17 -3.66 -6.90 -4.79
CA MET A 17 -2.83 -6.68 -5.97
C MET A 17 -1.89 -5.48 -5.79
N MET A 18 -1.42 -5.24 -4.57
CA MET A 18 -0.42 -4.22 -4.26
C MET A 18 0.69 -4.81 -3.39
N GLU A 19 1.90 -4.25 -3.53
CA GLU A 19 3.02 -4.56 -2.65
C GLU A 19 2.87 -3.90 -1.29
N GLY A 20 3.58 -4.42 -0.29
CA GLY A 20 3.72 -3.80 1.02
C GLY A 20 5.18 -3.65 1.42
N PHE A 21 5.51 -2.59 2.14
CA PHE A 21 6.88 -2.29 2.54
C PHE A 21 6.94 -1.86 4.01
N GLY A 22 7.95 -2.35 4.74
CA GLY A 22 8.26 -1.85 6.08
C GLY A 22 8.86 -0.43 6.08
N VAL A 23 9.35 0.02 4.91
CA VAL A 23 10.04 1.29 4.63
C VAL A 23 11.37 1.45 5.36
N HIS A 24 11.34 1.39 6.69
CA HIS A 24 12.52 1.56 7.53
C HIS A 24 13.46 0.36 7.44
N THR A 25 14.74 0.64 7.66
CA THR A 25 15.71 -0.39 7.98
C THR A 25 15.56 -0.78 9.45
N PHE A 26 15.37 -2.06 9.73
CA PHE A 26 15.41 -2.66 11.07
C PHE A 26 16.69 -3.49 11.23
N ARG A 27 16.87 -4.13 12.39
CA ARG A 27 17.92 -5.13 12.62
C ARG A 27 17.31 -6.52 12.83
N LEU A 28 17.96 -7.54 12.29
CA LEU A 28 17.83 -8.93 12.70
C LEU A 28 19.02 -9.29 13.58
N VAL A 29 18.77 -9.81 14.77
CA VAL A 29 19.80 -10.19 15.75
C VAL A 29 19.74 -11.69 15.97
N ASN A 30 20.81 -12.40 15.59
CA ASN A 30 20.88 -13.85 15.73
C ASN A 30 21.23 -14.28 17.18
N ARG A 31 21.27 -15.60 17.43
CA ARG A 31 21.58 -16.16 18.76
C ARG A 31 22.99 -15.84 19.28
N GLU A 32 23.94 -15.58 18.38
CA GLU A 32 25.31 -15.19 18.70
C GLU A 32 25.42 -13.68 18.99
N GLY A 33 24.35 -12.92 18.77
CA GLY A 33 24.33 -11.46 18.88
C GLY A 33 24.85 -10.75 17.64
N LYS A 34 25.07 -11.44 16.52
CA LYS A 34 25.39 -10.80 15.25
C LYS A 34 24.14 -10.09 14.71
N SER A 35 24.31 -8.82 14.35
CA SER A 35 23.29 -7.96 13.77
C SER A 35 23.41 -7.96 12.24
N SER A 36 22.27 -7.82 11.55
CA SER A 36 22.21 -7.50 10.13
C SER A 36 21.03 -6.57 9.89
N PHE A 37 21.19 -5.60 9.00
CA PHE A 37 20.11 -4.70 8.63
C PHE A 37 19.08 -5.42 7.77
N VAL A 38 17.81 -5.04 7.90
CA VAL A 38 16.71 -5.64 7.13
C VAL A 38 15.67 -4.61 6.69
N LYS A 39 15.19 -4.73 5.44
CA LYS A 39 13.92 -4.14 5.01
C LYS A 39 12.91 -5.24 4.70
N PHE A 40 11.67 -5.05 5.17
CA PHE A 40 10.57 -6.01 5.01
C PHE A 40 9.73 -5.68 3.77
N HIS A 41 9.31 -6.71 3.04
CA HIS A 41 8.52 -6.64 1.82
C HIS A 41 7.34 -7.63 1.88
N TRP A 42 6.22 -7.25 1.29
CA TRP A 42 5.09 -8.13 0.97
C TRP A 42 4.90 -8.16 -0.54
N LYS A 43 5.09 -9.33 -1.15
CA LYS A 43 4.95 -9.53 -2.60
C LYS A 43 3.60 -10.23 -2.89
N PRO A 44 2.64 -9.58 -3.56
CA PRO A 44 1.32 -10.16 -3.83
C PRO A 44 1.41 -11.30 -4.84
N LEU A 45 0.70 -12.41 -4.60
CA LEU A 45 0.67 -13.53 -5.55
C LEU A 45 -0.15 -13.22 -6.81
N LEU A 46 -1.08 -12.27 -6.72
CA LEU A 46 -1.95 -11.85 -7.83
C LEU A 46 -1.31 -10.76 -8.71
N GLY A 47 -0.03 -10.47 -8.54
CA GLY A 47 0.66 -9.40 -9.26
C GLY A 47 0.35 -8.01 -8.70
N VAL A 48 0.83 -6.97 -9.39
CA VAL A 48 0.64 -5.57 -9.00
C VAL A 48 -0.21 -4.88 -10.06
N HIS A 49 -1.38 -4.41 -9.66
CA HIS A 49 -2.36 -3.84 -10.59
C HIS A 49 -3.03 -2.61 -9.99
N ALA A 50 -3.29 -1.64 -10.87
CA ALA A 50 -3.94 -0.39 -10.55
C ALA A 50 -5.12 -0.14 -11.50
N VAL A 51 -5.91 0.87 -11.18
CA VAL A 51 -6.95 1.43 -12.06
C VAL A 51 -6.45 2.72 -12.70
N ALA A 52 -7.11 3.20 -13.76
CA ALA A 52 -6.81 4.51 -14.30
C ALA A 52 -7.32 5.63 -13.38
N TRP A 53 -6.76 6.85 -13.47
CA TRP A 53 -7.15 7.96 -12.58
C TRP A 53 -8.65 8.32 -12.65
N ASP A 54 -9.20 8.42 -13.86
CA ASP A 54 -10.63 8.68 -14.10
C ASP A 54 -11.51 7.56 -13.53
N GLU A 55 -11.07 6.32 -13.69
CA GLU A 55 -11.71 5.13 -13.13
C GLU A 55 -11.71 5.17 -11.60
N ALA A 56 -10.58 5.50 -10.97
CA ALA A 56 -10.46 5.63 -9.51
C ALA A 56 -11.40 6.69 -8.92
N GLN A 57 -11.54 7.84 -9.59
CA GLN A 57 -12.49 8.88 -9.19
C GLN A 57 -13.94 8.39 -9.31
N ASN A 58 -14.27 7.72 -10.41
CA ASN A 58 -15.62 7.18 -10.61
C ASN A 58 -15.94 6.08 -9.59
N ILE A 59 -15.00 5.19 -9.27
CA ILE A 59 -15.15 4.20 -8.20
C ILE A 59 -15.43 4.91 -6.86
N SER A 60 -14.63 5.93 -6.53
CA SER A 60 -14.78 6.66 -5.26
C SER A 60 -16.15 7.34 -5.09
N GLY A 61 -16.81 7.71 -6.20
CA GLY A 61 -18.16 8.24 -6.19
C GLY A 61 -19.26 7.16 -6.22
N LYS A 62 -19.07 6.10 -7.01
CA LYS A 62 -20.11 5.08 -7.28
C LYS A 62 -20.10 3.93 -6.27
N ASP A 63 -18.94 3.54 -5.74
CA ASP A 63 -18.77 2.56 -4.64
C ASP A 63 -17.59 2.97 -3.73
N PRO A 64 -17.79 3.88 -2.76
CA PRO A 64 -16.73 4.31 -1.87
C PRO A 64 -16.20 3.20 -0.94
N ASP A 65 -16.88 2.05 -0.88
CA ASP A 65 -16.45 0.86 -0.13
C ASP A 65 -15.75 -0.18 -1.02
N PHE A 66 -15.42 0.14 -2.28
CA PHE A 66 -14.96 -0.82 -3.29
C PHE A 66 -13.84 -1.76 -2.81
N HIS A 67 -12.74 -1.25 -2.26
CA HIS A 67 -11.66 -2.12 -1.76
C HIS A 67 -12.04 -2.93 -0.54
N ARG A 68 -12.88 -2.38 0.35
CA ARG A 68 -13.41 -3.11 1.52
C ARG A 68 -14.31 -4.26 1.07
N ARG A 69 -15.21 -4.00 0.11
CA ARG A 69 -16.10 -4.98 -0.48
C ARG A 69 -15.34 -6.06 -1.24
N ASP A 70 -14.39 -5.68 -2.11
CA ASP A 70 -13.55 -6.62 -2.86
C ASP A 70 -12.80 -7.57 -1.92
N LEU A 71 -12.17 -7.05 -0.85
CA LEU A 71 -11.46 -7.88 0.12
C LEU A 71 -12.40 -8.85 0.85
N TRP A 72 -13.55 -8.34 1.29
CA TRP A 72 -14.54 -9.13 2.03
C TRP A 72 -15.12 -10.25 1.18
N GLU A 73 -15.61 -9.93 -0.02
CA GLU A 73 -16.20 -10.87 -0.98
C GLU A 73 -15.16 -11.89 -1.46
N ALA A 74 -13.90 -11.48 -1.68
CA ALA A 74 -12.84 -12.41 -2.07
C ALA A 74 -12.64 -13.50 -1.00
N ILE A 75 -12.64 -13.12 0.29
CA ILE A 75 -12.52 -14.07 1.40
C ILE A 75 -13.75 -14.99 1.49
N GLU A 76 -14.97 -14.45 1.37
CA GLU A 76 -16.20 -15.27 1.41
C GLU A 76 -16.26 -16.28 0.26
N ASN A 77 -15.76 -15.91 -0.91
CA ASN A 77 -15.73 -16.77 -2.09
C ASN A 77 -14.53 -17.72 -2.14
N GLY A 78 -13.72 -17.79 -1.07
CA GLY A 78 -12.54 -18.66 -1.01
C GLY A 78 -11.35 -18.20 -1.89
N ALA A 79 -11.46 -17.02 -2.50
CA ALA A 79 -10.42 -16.36 -3.27
C ALA A 79 -9.45 -15.61 -2.36
N TYR A 80 -8.81 -16.33 -1.44
CA TYR A 80 -8.03 -15.75 -0.36
C TYR A 80 -6.90 -14.85 -0.85
N PRO A 81 -6.80 -13.61 -0.32
CA PRO A 81 -5.62 -12.78 -0.50
C PRO A 81 -4.35 -13.43 0.04
N GLU A 82 -3.28 -13.42 -0.77
CA GLU A 82 -1.99 -14.02 -0.41
C GLU A 82 -0.80 -13.13 -0.78
N TRP A 83 0.19 -13.08 0.12
CA TRP A 83 1.47 -12.40 -0.09
C TRP A 83 2.63 -13.22 0.44
N GLU A 84 3.77 -13.15 -0.24
CA GLU A 84 5.05 -13.68 0.27
C GLU A 84 5.76 -12.60 1.09
N LEU A 85 6.19 -12.96 2.30
CA LEU A 85 7.08 -12.14 3.11
C LEU A 85 8.49 -12.21 2.51
N GLY A 86 9.03 -11.06 2.17
CA GLY A 86 10.37 -10.89 1.62
C GLY A 86 11.27 -10.06 2.53
N LEU A 87 12.56 -10.39 2.56
CA LEU A 87 13.59 -9.66 3.31
C LEU A 87 14.72 -9.23 2.38
N GLN A 88 15.07 -7.94 2.39
CA GLN A 88 16.39 -7.49 1.94
C GLN A 88 17.30 -7.47 3.16
N ILE A 89 18.41 -8.19 3.13
CA ILE A 89 19.32 -8.34 4.27
C ILE A 89 20.68 -7.76 3.90
N ILE A 90 21.18 -6.83 4.71
CA ILE A 90 22.48 -6.18 4.53
C ILE A 90 23.35 -6.49 5.76
N PRO A 91 24.56 -7.05 5.59
CA PRO A 91 25.52 -7.21 6.69
C PRO A 91 25.84 -5.88 7.38
N GLU A 92 26.13 -5.89 8.68
CA GLU A 92 26.40 -4.66 9.44
C GLU A 92 27.63 -3.91 8.87
N GLU A 93 28.64 -4.64 8.41
CA GLU A 93 29.83 -4.11 7.74
C GLU A 93 29.56 -3.39 6.41
N ASP A 94 28.34 -3.52 5.85
CA ASP A 94 27.97 -3.01 4.53
C ASP A 94 27.12 -1.72 4.61
N GLU A 95 26.88 -1.19 5.82
CA GLU A 95 26.04 0.00 6.07
C GLU A 95 26.34 1.18 5.13
N PHE A 96 27.63 1.44 4.89
CA PHE A 96 28.11 2.60 4.12
C PHE A 96 28.59 2.24 2.70
N LYS A 97 28.28 1.04 2.20
CA LYS A 97 28.68 0.63 0.84
C LYS A 97 27.79 1.23 -0.25
N TYR A 98 26.61 1.71 0.12
CA TYR A 98 25.63 2.25 -0.81
C TYR A 98 25.80 3.75 -0.96
N GLU A 99 25.34 4.25 -2.10
CA GLU A 99 25.40 5.65 -2.45
C GLU A 99 24.36 6.51 -1.70
N PHE A 100 23.39 5.84 -1.07
CA PHE A 100 22.37 6.42 -0.21
C PHE A 100 22.49 5.86 1.21
N ASP A 101 21.97 6.60 2.18
CA ASP A 101 21.92 6.15 3.57
C ASP A 101 20.79 5.13 3.75
N ILE A 102 21.10 3.92 4.22
CA ILE A 102 20.08 2.90 4.46
C ILE A 102 19.13 3.28 5.61
N LEU A 103 19.49 4.26 6.45
CA LEU A 103 18.65 4.81 7.52
C LEU A 103 17.78 5.97 7.03
N ASP A 104 17.90 6.40 5.78
CA ASP A 104 17.03 7.40 5.17
C ASP A 104 15.72 6.74 4.69
N PRO A 105 14.56 7.03 5.33
CA PRO A 105 13.28 6.44 4.95
C PRO A 105 12.76 6.96 3.61
N THR A 106 13.39 7.99 3.03
CA THR A 106 13.08 8.45 1.68
C THR A 106 13.78 7.61 0.60
N LYS A 107 14.66 6.69 1.01
CA LYS A 107 15.45 5.84 0.14
C LYS A 107 14.97 4.38 0.17
N ILE A 108 14.70 3.83 -1.00
CA ILE A 108 14.58 2.39 -1.21
C ILE A 108 15.98 1.77 -1.35
N ILE A 109 16.07 0.45 -1.18
CA ILE A 109 17.23 -0.32 -1.63
C ILE A 109 16.81 -0.99 -2.94
N PRO A 110 17.38 -0.62 -4.10
CA PRO A 110 17.08 -1.30 -5.36
C PRO A 110 17.31 -2.80 -5.25
N GLU A 111 16.38 -3.60 -5.78
CA GLU A 111 16.44 -5.07 -5.66
C GLU A 111 17.61 -5.68 -6.46
N GLU A 112 18.12 -4.94 -7.45
CA GLU A 112 19.33 -5.28 -8.20
C GLU A 112 20.61 -5.20 -7.34
N LEU A 113 20.60 -4.36 -6.29
CA LEU A 113 21.73 -4.25 -5.35
C LEU A 113 21.60 -5.26 -4.20
N VAL A 114 20.39 -5.41 -3.66
CA VAL A 114 20.09 -6.36 -2.58
C VAL A 114 18.77 -7.07 -2.91
N PRO A 115 18.81 -8.35 -3.32
CA PRO A 115 17.61 -9.05 -3.72
C PRO A 115 16.67 -9.30 -2.53
N VAL A 116 15.37 -9.34 -2.81
CA VAL A 116 14.36 -9.73 -1.82
C VAL A 116 14.33 -11.25 -1.68
N ILE A 117 14.67 -11.74 -0.48
CA ILE A 117 14.65 -13.17 -0.15
C ILE A 117 13.26 -13.51 0.41
N LYS A 118 12.51 -14.38 -0.27
CA LYS A 118 11.21 -14.88 0.18
C LYS A 118 11.39 -15.84 1.35
N VAL A 119 10.74 -15.58 2.48
CA VAL A 119 10.92 -16.32 3.75
C VAL A 119 9.63 -16.89 4.34
N GLY A 120 8.47 -16.55 3.79
CA GLY A 120 7.19 -17.06 4.27
C GLY A 120 6.01 -16.55 3.45
N LYS A 121 4.80 -17.01 3.77
CA LYS A 121 3.56 -16.59 3.12
C LYS A 121 2.50 -16.23 4.16
N MET A 122 1.76 -15.15 3.91
CA MET A 122 0.56 -14.76 4.63
C MET A 122 -0.66 -14.98 3.75
N THR A 123 -1.69 -15.62 4.31
CA THR A 123 -2.99 -15.84 3.67
C THR A 123 -4.07 -15.27 4.57
N LEU A 124 -4.89 -14.36 4.05
CA LEU A 124 -6.06 -13.86 4.77
C LEU A 124 -7.28 -14.71 4.37
N ASN A 125 -7.83 -15.46 5.32
CA ASN A 125 -8.85 -16.47 5.03
C ASN A 125 -10.13 -16.35 5.86
N ARG A 126 -10.29 -15.25 6.61
CA ARG A 126 -11.50 -14.98 7.39
C ARG A 126 -11.72 -13.49 7.58
N ASN A 127 -12.96 -13.07 7.39
CA ASN A 127 -13.41 -11.71 7.72
C ASN A 127 -13.64 -11.58 9.24
N PRO A 128 -13.63 -10.35 9.78
CA PRO A 128 -14.08 -10.11 11.15
C PRO A 128 -15.57 -10.41 11.30
N ASP A 129 -16.00 -10.84 12.49
CA ASP A 129 -17.42 -10.99 12.82
C ASP A 129 -18.04 -9.62 13.13
N ASN A 130 -17.25 -8.70 13.72
CA ASN A 130 -17.68 -7.34 14.01
C ASN A 130 -16.59 -6.31 13.69
N TYR A 131 -16.86 -5.46 12.68
CA TYR A 131 -15.91 -4.45 12.21
C TYR A 131 -15.41 -3.54 13.34
N PHE A 132 -16.30 -3.04 14.20
CA PHE A 132 -15.87 -2.14 15.27
C PHE A 132 -14.99 -2.87 16.29
N ALA A 133 -15.44 -4.05 16.75
CA ALA A 133 -14.76 -4.79 17.80
C ALA A 133 -13.35 -5.26 17.39
N GLU A 134 -13.18 -5.61 16.12
CA GLU A 134 -11.94 -6.19 15.58
C GLU A 134 -11.15 -5.20 14.73
N THR A 135 -11.75 -4.56 13.72
CA THR A 135 -11.03 -3.66 12.80
C THR A 135 -10.84 -2.26 13.36
N GLU A 136 -11.86 -1.65 13.96
CA GLU A 136 -11.74 -0.29 14.48
C GLU A 136 -10.88 -0.24 15.75
N GLN A 137 -11.01 -1.25 16.62
CA GLN A 137 -10.29 -1.29 17.90
C GLN A 137 -8.88 -1.93 17.84
N VAL A 138 -8.46 -2.49 16.70
CA VAL A 138 -7.09 -3.03 16.59
C VAL A 138 -6.05 -1.92 16.76
N ALA A 139 -4.95 -2.22 17.45
CA ALA A 139 -3.85 -1.31 17.69
C ALA A 139 -2.53 -1.91 17.20
N PHE A 140 -2.10 -1.51 16.01
CA PHE A 140 -0.76 -1.80 15.50
C PHE A 140 0.25 -0.79 16.03
N HIS A 141 1.50 -1.21 16.21
CA HIS A 141 2.60 -0.34 16.62
C HIS A 141 3.93 -0.92 16.16
N VAL A 142 4.75 -0.13 15.46
CA VAL A 142 6.09 -0.56 14.98
C VAL A 142 7.11 -0.89 16.08
N GLY A 143 6.83 -0.52 17.33
CA GLY A 143 7.64 -0.83 18.51
C GLY A 143 7.27 -2.18 19.14
N HIS A 144 6.18 -2.82 18.71
CA HIS A 144 5.82 -4.17 19.11
C HIS A 144 6.66 -5.22 18.34
N VAL A 145 7.97 -5.17 18.55
CA VAL A 145 8.91 -6.19 18.02
C VAL A 145 9.04 -7.35 18.99
N VAL A 146 9.66 -8.44 18.53
CA VAL A 146 9.96 -9.64 19.32
C VAL A 146 11.47 -9.88 19.37
N PRO A 147 11.99 -10.61 20.39
CA PRO A 147 13.42 -10.96 20.44
C PRO A 147 13.91 -11.55 19.11
N GLY A 148 15.00 -10.99 18.60
CA GLY A 148 15.53 -11.29 17.26
C GLY A 148 15.30 -10.19 16.23
N ILE A 149 14.43 -9.21 16.52
CA ILE A 149 14.25 -7.99 15.74
C ILE A 149 14.55 -6.79 16.63
N ASP A 150 15.28 -5.81 16.11
CA ASP A 150 15.60 -4.56 16.81
C ASP A 150 15.53 -3.36 15.87
N PHE A 151 15.71 -2.16 16.42
CA PHE A 151 15.56 -0.89 15.70
C PHE A 151 16.90 -0.38 15.15
N THR A 152 16.81 0.61 14.27
CA THR A 152 17.95 1.41 13.78
C THR A 152 17.75 2.89 14.12
N ASN A 153 18.74 3.71 13.79
CA ASN A 153 18.71 5.16 14.00
C ASN A 153 18.00 5.93 12.89
N ASP A 154 17.15 5.29 12.07
CA ASP A 154 16.23 5.99 11.17
C ASP A 154 15.40 7.01 11.99
N PRO A 155 15.56 8.33 11.74
CA PRO A 155 14.97 9.35 12.58
C PRO A 155 13.44 9.40 12.49
N LEU A 156 12.85 8.89 11.41
CA LEU A 156 11.40 8.78 11.28
C LEU A 156 10.88 7.57 12.08
N LEU A 157 11.57 6.43 12.01
CA LEU A 157 11.25 5.26 12.83
C LEU A 157 11.28 5.62 14.32
N GLN A 158 12.34 6.28 14.77
CA GLN A 158 12.51 6.68 16.17
C GLN A 158 11.34 7.52 16.70
N GLY A 159 10.83 8.48 15.91
CA GLY A 159 9.63 9.25 16.26
C GLY A 159 8.35 8.39 16.31
N ARG A 160 8.21 7.42 15.40
CA ARG A 160 7.08 6.48 15.38
C ARG A 160 7.08 5.56 16.61
N LEU A 161 8.25 5.24 17.19
CA LEU A 161 8.30 4.41 18.42
C LEU A 161 7.54 5.04 19.59
N PHE A 162 7.47 6.38 19.65
CA PHE A 162 6.69 7.11 20.65
C PHE A 162 5.19 7.17 20.30
N SER A 163 4.89 7.63 19.08
CA SER A 163 3.54 8.08 18.70
C SER A 163 2.46 6.99 18.80
N TYR A 164 2.79 5.75 18.42
CA TYR A 164 1.78 4.71 18.30
C TYR A 164 1.25 4.22 19.63
N THR A 165 2.02 4.29 20.73
CA THR A 165 1.50 4.03 22.08
C THR A 165 0.67 5.22 22.55
N ASP A 166 1.20 6.43 22.41
CA ASP A 166 0.57 7.67 22.86
C ASP A 166 -0.85 7.85 22.28
N THR A 167 -1.01 7.66 20.97
CA THR A 167 -2.32 7.85 20.31
C THR A 167 -3.41 6.90 20.83
N GLN A 168 -3.04 5.68 21.27
CA GLN A 168 -4.04 4.72 21.78
C GLN A 168 -4.63 5.13 23.12
N LEU A 169 -3.91 5.93 23.91
CA LEU A 169 -4.36 6.35 25.23
C LEU A 169 -5.69 7.11 25.15
N ILE A 170 -5.89 7.88 24.08
CA ILE A 170 -7.16 8.57 23.81
C ILE A 170 -8.05 7.72 22.90
N ARG A 171 -7.50 7.22 21.78
CA ARG A 171 -8.31 6.49 20.78
C ARG A 171 -9.03 5.27 21.35
N LEU A 172 -8.38 4.54 22.26
CA LEU A 172 -8.90 3.33 22.90
C LEU A 172 -9.17 3.52 24.40
N GLY A 173 -9.28 4.77 24.85
CA GLY A 173 -9.80 5.12 26.18
C GLY A 173 -8.87 4.88 27.38
N GLY A 174 -7.63 4.43 27.17
CA GLY A 174 -6.65 4.34 28.25
C GLY A 174 -5.53 3.33 28.00
N PRO A 175 -4.68 3.06 29.01
CA PRO A 175 -3.49 2.21 28.87
C PRO A 175 -3.80 0.71 28.76
N ASN A 176 -5.04 0.30 29.03
CA ASN A 176 -5.47 -1.10 28.98
C ASN A 176 -5.97 -1.56 27.59
N PHE A 177 -5.66 -0.81 26.52
CA PHE A 177 -6.09 -1.17 25.15
C PHE A 177 -5.59 -2.54 24.67
N HIS A 178 -4.50 -3.05 25.25
CA HIS A 178 -3.96 -4.38 25.02
C HIS A 178 -4.85 -5.51 25.57
N GLU A 179 -5.86 -5.19 26.40
CA GLU A 179 -6.85 -6.14 26.92
C GLU A 179 -8.10 -6.25 26.04
N ILE A 180 -8.27 -5.37 25.05
CA ILE A 180 -9.32 -5.52 24.04
C ILE A 180 -9.07 -6.82 23.26
N PRO A 181 -10.09 -7.68 23.03
CA PRO A 181 -9.90 -9.03 22.50
C PRO A 181 -8.98 -9.16 21.29
N ILE A 182 -9.12 -8.29 20.28
CA ILE A 182 -8.30 -8.32 19.06
C ILE A 182 -6.82 -7.95 19.29
N ASN A 183 -6.51 -7.20 20.35
CA ASN A 183 -5.15 -6.75 20.68
C ASN A 183 -4.43 -7.70 21.65
N ARG A 184 -5.14 -8.69 22.20
CA ARG A 184 -4.58 -9.55 23.24
C ARG A 184 -3.54 -10.49 22.65
N PRO A 185 -2.38 -10.66 23.32
CA PRO A 185 -1.45 -11.71 22.96
C PRO A 185 -2.12 -13.07 23.18
N ILE A 186 -1.85 -14.02 22.29
CA ILE A 186 -2.31 -15.41 22.41
C ILE A 186 -1.60 -16.17 23.55
N VAL A 187 -0.50 -15.62 24.07
CA VAL A 187 0.26 -16.15 25.20
C VAL A 187 -0.05 -15.37 26.49
N PRO A 188 0.01 -15.99 27.68
CA PRO A 188 -0.13 -15.28 28.94
C PRO A 188 0.97 -14.22 29.14
N VAL A 189 0.59 -13.01 29.54
CA VAL A 189 1.52 -11.93 29.87
C VAL A 189 1.38 -11.57 31.34
N HIS A 190 2.51 -11.56 32.06
CA HIS A 190 2.57 -11.24 33.48
C HIS A 190 3.55 -10.10 33.71
N ASN A 191 3.10 -9.05 34.37
CA ASN A 191 3.92 -7.89 34.72
C ASN A 191 3.40 -7.23 36.01
N ASN A 192 4.05 -6.13 36.39
CA ASN A 192 3.72 -5.38 37.60
C ASN A 192 2.78 -4.18 37.37
N GLN A 193 2.33 -3.93 36.13
CA GLN A 193 1.36 -2.87 35.85
C GLN A 193 -0.01 -3.23 36.44
N ARG A 194 -0.74 -2.24 36.95
CA ARG A 194 -2.05 -2.36 37.61
C ARG A 194 -2.96 -1.22 37.19
N ASP A 195 -4.24 -1.36 37.52
CA ASP A 195 -5.27 -0.32 37.40
C ASP A 195 -5.46 0.21 35.97
N GLY A 196 -5.78 1.50 35.82
CA GLY A 196 -6.13 2.12 34.56
C GLY A 196 -7.60 1.95 34.16
N HIS A 197 -8.08 2.80 33.25
CA HIS A 197 -9.45 2.75 32.75
C HIS A 197 -9.75 1.39 32.10
N MET A 198 -10.98 0.88 32.29
CA MET A 198 -11.46 -0.40 31.76
C MET A 198 -10.53 -1.61 32.02
N ARG A 199 -9.88 -1.67 33.18
CA ARG A 199 -9.09 -2.84 33.58
C ARG A 199 -9.94 -4.10 33.60
N GLN A 200 -9.62 -5.08 32.76
CA GLN A 200 -10.31 -6.38 32.64
C GLN A 200 -9.58 -7.47 33.43
N THR A 201 -8.25 -7.52 33.35
CA THR A 201 -7.48 -8.57 34.04
C THR A 201 -7.44 -8.31 35.55
N ILE A 202 -7.97 -9.25 36.32
CA ILE A 202 -7.80 -9.27 37.78
C ILE A 202 -6.45 -9.94 38.10
N ASN A 203 -5.42 -9.12 38.35
CA ASN A 203 -4.11 -9.63 38.74
C ASN A 203 -4.18 -10.32 40.11
N ARG A 204 -3.63 -11.53 40.20
CA ARG A 204 -3.52 -12.29 41.45
C ARG A 204 -2.19 -12.00 42.13
N GLY A 205 -2.17 -12.04 43.46
CA GLY A 205 -0.97 -11.85 44.28
C GLY A 205 -1.01 -10.55 45.08
N GLN A 206 -0.04 -10.42 46.00
CA GLN A 206 0.03 -9.30 46.95
C GLN A 206 1.08 -8.23 46.54
N SER A 207 1.74 -8.38 45.40
CA SER A 207 2.76 -7.44 44.91
C SER A 207 2.40 -6.82 43.55
N SER A 208 2.87 -5.58 43.35
CA SER A 208 2.77 -4.79 42.11
C SER A 208 4.09 -4.09 41.78
N TYR A 209 5.20 -4.59 42.31
CA TYR A 209 6.54 -4.00 42.17
C TYR A 209 7.61 -5.10 42.08
N HIS A 210 8.79 -4.76 41.55
CA HIS A 210 9.95 -5.63 41.52
C HIS A 210 11.22 -4.83 41.87
N PRO A 211 12.18 -5.40 42.63
CA PRO A 211 12.13 -6.72 43.27
C PRO A 211 11.14 -6.76 44.44
N ASN A 212 10.55 -7.93 44.72
CA ASN A 212 9.63 -8.13 45.85
C ASN A 212 9.84 -9.48 46.53
N THR A 213 9.62 -9.56 47.84
CA THR A 213 9.64 -10.82 48.60
C THR A 213 8.24 -11.39 48.83
N THR A 214 7.23 -10.52 48.94
CA THR A 214 5.83 -10.89 49.20
C THR A 214 5.24 -11.83 48.14
N GLY A 215 5.63 -11.66 46.87
CA GLY A 215 5.25 -12.53 45.75
C GLY A 215 6.33 -13.53 45.36
N GLY A 216 7.35 -13.75 46.20
CA GLY A 216 8.47 -14.66 45.90
C GLY A 216 9.34 -14.23 44.72
N GLY A 217 9.36 -12.93 44.38
CA GLY A 217 10.11 -12.38 43.24
C GLY A 217 9.37 -12.40 41.90
N CYS A 218 8.20 -13.04 41.83
CA CYS A 218 7.39 -13.11 40.61
C CYS A 218 6.71 -11.76 40.25
N PRO A 219 6.47 -11.50 38.95
CA PRO A 219 7.05 -12.21 37.80
C PRO A 219 8.56 -11.92 37.67
N PHE A 220 9.34 -12.95 37.31
CA PHE A 220 10.80 -12.83 37.12
C PHE A 220 11.13 -12.16 35.78
N GLN A 221 12.27 -11.46 35.74
CA GLN A 221 12.86 -11.02 34.49
C GLN A 221 13.45 -12.22 33.74
N ALA A 222 13.21 -12.32 32.44
CA ALA A 222 13.85 -13.31 31.58
C ALA A 222 15.23 -12.81 31.13
N GLY A 223 16.27 -13.62 31.30
CA GLY A 223 17.57 -13.31 30.72
C GLY A 223 17.58 -13.42 29.19
N LYS A 224 18.57 -12.82 28.52
CA LYS A 224 18.72 -12.87 27.04
C LYS A 224 18.67 -14.30 26.50
N MET A 225 19.41 -15.23 27.12
CA MET A 225 19.45 -16.65 26.71
C MET A 225 18.15 -17.42 26.97
N GLN A 226 17.22 -16.83 27.75
CA GLN A 226 15.89 -17.38 28.05
C GLN A 226 14.80 -16.71 27.21
N GLY A 227 15.17 -15.90 26.21
CA GLY A 227 14.23 -15.19 25.34
C GLY A 227 13.82 -13.80 25.83
N GLY A 228 14.49 -13.25 26.85
CA GLY A 228 14.30 -11.84 27.24
C GLY A 228 14.76 -10.90 26.11
N PHE A 229 13.94 -9.88 25.80
CA PHE A 229 14.34 -8.85 24.84
C PHE A 229 15.58 -8.10 25.35
N SER A 230 16.55 -7.91 24.47
CA SER A 230 17.77 -7.15 24.74
C SER A 230 18.13 -6.41 23.47
N SER A 231 18.27 -5.10 23.55
CA SER A 231 18.73 -4.31 22.41
C SER A 231 20.15 -4.70 22.00
N HIS A 232 20.41 -4.62 20.70
CA HIS A 232 21.72 -4.69 20.11
C HIS A 232 22.61 -3.58 20.69
N PRO A 233 23.81 -3.89 21.22
CA PRO A 233 24.69 -2.89 21.80
C PRO A 233 25.42 -2.08 20.70
N GLU A 234 24.65 -1.33 19.91
CA GLU A 234 25.15 -0.41 18.90
C GLU A 234 26.10 0.63 19.52
N ARG A 235 27.24 0.89 18.87
CA ARG A 235 28.18 1.91 19.31
C ARG A 235 27.62 3.30 19.01
N ILE A 236 27.43 4.11 20.03
CA ILE A 236 27.00 5.51 19.90
C ILE A 236 28.19 6.43 20.20
N ASP A 237 28.68 7.13 19.17
CA ASP A 237 29.69 8.18 19.26
C ASP A 237 29.07 9.48 18.75
N ALA A 238 28.55 10.31 19.66
CA ALA A 238 27.63 11.38 19.30
C ALA A 238 27.69 12.58 20.24
N VAL A 239 27.20 13.71 19.72
CA VAL A 239 26.86 14.93 20.47
C VAL A 239 25.37 15.23 20.31
N LYS A 240 24.76 15.86 21.32
CA LYS A 240 23.33 16.22 21.28
C LYS A 240 23.12 17.39 20.31
N ILE A 241 22.44 17.13 19.19
CA ILE A 241 22.15 18.13 18.16
C ILE A 241 20.71 17.99 17.65
N ARG A 242 20.19 19.05 17.03
CA ARG A 242 19.00 19.01 16.17
C ARG A 242 19.44 19.37 14.76
N ASN A 243 19.83 18.37 14.00
CA ASN A 243 20.28 18.56 12.62
C ASN A 243 19.91 17.34 11.77
N ARG A 244 19.85 17.51 10.45
CA ARG A 244 19.72 16.42 9.49
C ARG A 244 21.10 15.92 9.09
N SER A 245 21.28 14.60 8.95
CA SER A 245 22.51 14.06 8.40
C SER A 245 22.72 14.55 6.97
N LYS A 246 23.97 14.85 6.60
CA LYS A 246 24.32 15.26 5.23
C LYS A 246 24.03 14.14 4.22
N SER A 247 24.09 12.88 4.64
CA SER A 247 23.78 11.72 3.79
C SER A 247 22.31 11.68 3.34
N PHE A 248 21.43 12.48 3.95
CA PHE A 248 20.00 12.55 3.60
C PHE A 248 19.70 13.70 2.61
N PHE A 249 20.72 14.41 2.11
CA PHE A 249 20.54 15.56 1.21
C PHE A 249 20.52 15.20 -0.29
N ASP A 250 20.57 13.93 -0.66
CA ASP A 250 20.14 13.52 -1.99
C ASP A 250 18.60 13.44 -2.03
N PHE A 251 17.96 14.29 -2.83
CA PHE A 251 16.50 14.33 -2.94
C PHE A 251 15.97 13.75 -4.25
N PHE A 252 16.83 13.59 -5.25
CA PHE A 252 16.39 13.44 -6.64
C PHE A 252 16.85 12.13 -7.27
N SER A 253 17.97 11.54 -6.86
CA SER A 253 18.53 10.35 -7.52
C SER A 253 17.49 9.21 -7.63
N GLN A 254 16.76 8.95 -6.54
CA GLN A 254 15.77 7.89 -6.50
C GLN A 254 14.41 8.27 -7.09
N ALA A 255 14.09 9.57 -7.16
CA ALA A 255 12.94 10.04 -7.92
C ALA A 255 13.19 9.82 -9.43
N THR A 256 14.40 10.15 -9.89
CA THR A 256 14.85 9.92 -11.27
C THR A 256 14.92 8.43 -11.59
N LEU A 257 15.52 7.60 -10.72
CA LEU A 257 15.53 6.13 -10.88
C LEU A 257 14.10 5.59 -11.00
N PHE A 258 13.18 6.00 -10.12
CA PHE A 258 11.80 5.54 -10.19
C PHE A 258 11.16 5.91 -11.52
N PHE A 259 11.24 7.19 -11.94
CA PHE A 259 10.64 7.65 -13.20
C PHE A 259 11.22 6.95 -14.43
N ASN A 260 12.55 6.81 -14.48
CA ASN A 260 13.25 6.12 -15.56
C ASN A 260 12.89 4.64 -15.63
N SER A 261 12.49 4.06 -14.50
CA SER A 261 12.11 2.65 -14.42
C SER A 261 10.71 2.34 -14.95
N GLN A 262 9.86 3.36 -15.13
CA GLN A 262 8.49 3.19 -15.58
C GLN A 262 8.41 2.90 -17.08
N SER A 263 7.40 2.13 -17.49
CA SER A 263 7.01 2.00 -18.89
C SER A 263 6.43 3.31 -19.43
N GLU A 264 6.32 3.44 -20.75
CA GLU A 264 5.78 4.67 -21.36
C GLU A 264 4.34 5.02 -20.92
N PRO A 265 3.39 4.05 -20.82
CA PRO A 265 2.07 4.34 -20.25
C PRO A 265 2.13 4.82 -18.79
N GLU A 266 2.97 4.19 -17.96
CA GLU A 266 3.13 4.58 -16.55
C GLU A 266 3.73 5.99 -16.41
N LYS A 267 4.70 6.36 -17.25
CA LYS A 267 5.23 7.74 -17.28
C LYS A 267 4.16 8.74 -17.66
N GLN A 268 3.33 8.41 -18.65
CA GLN A 268 2.23 9.27 -19.08
C GLN A 268 1.21 9.47 -17.95
N HIS A 269 0.86 8.41 -17.22
CA HIS A 269 -0.04 8.52 -16.07
C HIS A 269 0.55 9.39 -14.95
N ILE A 270 1.86 9.30 -14.69
CA ILE A 270 2.55 10.19 -13.74
C ILE A 270 2.46 11.65 -14.19
N ILE A 271 2.71 11.94 -15.46
CA ILE A 271 2.57 13.28 -16.05
C ILE A 271 1.15 13.81 -15.85
N ASP A 272 0.14 13.00 -16.19
CA ASP A 272 -1.25 13.40 -16.11
C ASP A 272 -1.74 13.58 -14.67
N ALA A 273 -1.24 12.78 -13.73
CA ALA A 273 -1.49 12.97 -12.29
C ALA A 273 -0.92 14.30 -11.79
N PHE A 274 0.33 14.64 -12.15
CA PHE A 274 0.91 15.94 -11.82
C PHE A 274 0.11 17.09 -12.44
N ARG A 275 -0.29 16.98 -13.71
CA ARG A 275 -1.14 17.98 -14.39
C ARG A 275 -2.47 18.15 -13.66
N PHE A 276 -3.11 17.06 -13.28
CA PHE A 276 -4.39 17.07 -12.57
C PHE A 276 -4.29 17.73 -11.20
N GLU A 277 -3.34 17.29 -10.36
CA GLU A 277 -3.19 17.79 -8.99
C GLU A 277 -2.74 19.25 -8.97
N LEU A 278 -1.72 19.61 -9.77
CA LEU A 278 -1.28 20.99 -9.88
C LEU A 278 -2.33 21.89 -10.54
N GLY A 279 -3.14 21.36 -11.47
CA GLY A 279 -4.24 22.07 -12.11
C GLY A 279 -5.31 22.56 -11.12
N LYS A 280 -5.39 21.94 -9.93
CA LYS A 280 -6.28 22.34 -8.83
C LYS A 280 -5.64 23.35 -7.86
N VAL A 281 -4.37 23.71 -8.05
CA VAL A 281 -3.68 24.68 -7.20
C VAL A 281 -3.86 26.09 -7.75
N ASP A 282 -4.65 26.92 -7.06
CA ASP A 282 -4.94 28.29 -7.48
C ASP A 282 -3.67 29.14 -7.64
N ASN A 283 -2.75 29.05 -6.67
CA ASN A 283 -1.55 29.87 -6.65
C ASN A 283 -0.54 29.41 -7.71
N VAL A 284 -0.41 30.21 -8.78
CA VAL A 284 0.49 29.96 -9.91
C VAL A 284 1.94 29.79 -9.46
N SER A 285 2.42 30.58 -8.50
CA SER A 285 3.81 30.49 -8.03
C SER A 285 4.14 29.14 -7.39
N ILE A 286 3.16 28.45 -6.80
CA ILE A 286 3.33 27.09 -6.27
C ILE A 286 3.49 26.10 -7.42
N ARG A 287 2.66 26.22 -8.47
CA ARG A 287 2.75 25.40 -9.67
C ARG A 287 4.10 25.57 -10.35
N GLU A 288 4.51 26.81 -10.62
CA GLU A 288 5.81 27.15 -11.21
C GLU A 288 6.96 26.57 -10.39
N ARG A 289 6.94 26.76 -9.07
CA ARG A 289 7.99 26.21 -8.21
C ARG A 289 8.07 24.69 -8.30
N MET A 290 6.93 23.99 -8.30
CA MET A 290 6.92 22.53 -8.46
C MET A 290 7.47 22.11 -9.83
N LEU A 291 7.10 22.81 -10.91
CA LEU A 291 7.68 22.57 -12.24
C LEU A 291 9.20 22.72 -12.23
N GLY A 292 9.73 23.76 -11.58
CA GLY A 292 11.17 23.93 -11.43
C GLY A 292 11.81 22.80 -10.61
N VAL A 293 11.15 22.29 -9.57
CA VAL A 293 11.63 21.13 -8.80
C VAL A 293 11.65 19.85 -9.66
N LEU A 294 10.64 19.65 -10.52
CA LEU A 294 10.59 18.49 -11.41
C LEU A 294 11.76 18.45 -12.40
N THR A 295 12.35 19.59 -12.75
CA THR A 295 13.53 19.62 -13.64
C THR A 295 14.75 18.89 -13.08
N PHE A 296 14.85 18.77 -11.76
CA PHE A 296 15.90 18.00 -11.08
C PHE A 296 15.64 16.49 -11.12
N VAL A 297 14.40 16.07 -11.41
CA VAL A 297 14.04 14.66 -11.59
C VAL A 297 14.21 14.27 -13.05
N ASP A 298 13.48 14.96 -13.93
CA ASP A 298 13.55 14.81 -15.37
C ASP A 298 13.01 16.09 -16.07
N PRO A 299 13.81 16.76 -16.94
CA PRO A 299 13.36 17.95 -17.65
C PRO A 299 12.18 17.70 -18.61
N GLY A 300 12.06 16.51 -19.19
CA GLY A 300 10.97 16.14 -20.09
C GLY A 300 9.64 16.05 -19.35
N LEU A 301 9.63 15.39 -18.19
CA LEU A 301 8.51 15.37 -17.24
C LEU A 301 8.07 16.79 -16.88
N ALA A 302 9.01 17.67 -16.50
CA ALA A 302 8.68 19.04 -16.16
C ALA A 302 8.06 19.80 -17.34
N ALA A 303 8.60 19.63 -18.56
CA ALA A 303 8.09 20.27 -19.77
C ALA A 303 6.68 19.79 -20.13
N GLU A 304 6.42 18.49 -20.07
CA GLU A 304 5.10 17.92 -20.34
C GLU A 304 4.06 18.41 -19.31
N VAL A 305 4.40 18.39 -18.02
CA VAL A 305 3.49 18.91 -16.98
C VAL A 305 3.22 20.40 -17.21
N ALA A 306 4.26 21.20 -17.50
CA ALA A 306 4.13 22.62 -17.78
C ALA A 306 3.20 22.90 -18.98
N TYR A 307 3.37 22.14 -20.08
CA TYR A 307 2.53 22.23 -21.26
C TYR A 307 1.05 21.98 -20.93
N GLY A 308 0.74 20.93 -20.18
CA GLY A 308 -0.63 20.61 -19.77
C GLY A 308 -1.26 21.64 -18.84
N LEU A 309 -0.44 22.39 -18.09
CA LEU A 309 -0.88 23.48 -17.22
C LEU A 309 -0.95 24.84 -17.94
N GLY A 310 -0.50 24.93 -19.20
CA GLY A 310 -0.36 26.20 -19.92
C GLY A 310 0.68 27.15 -19.31
N LEU A 311 1.73 26.60 -18.70
CA LEU A 311 2.81 27.34 -18.04
C LEU A 311 4.15 27.10 -18.73
N ASN A 312 5.14 27.94 -18.44
CA ASN A 312 6.53 27.70 -18.79
C ASN A 312 7.27 27.10 -17.59
N VAL A 313 8.25 26.25 -17.85
CA VAL A 313 9.19 25.80 -16.82
C VAL A 313 10.04 27.01 -16.38
N PRO A 314 10.09 27.35 -15.08
CA PRO A 314 10.90 28.47 -14.62
C PRO A 314 12.40 28.17 -14.80
N VAL A 315 13.17 29.21 -15.16
CA VAL A 315 14.63 29.11 -15.35
C VAL A 315 15.37 29.01 -14.01
N ASP A 316 14.81 29.64 -12.96
CA ASP A 316 15.38 29.64 -11.62
C ASP A 316 14.25 29.62 -10.58
N ILE A 317 14.40 28.78 -9.56
CA ILE A 317 13.49 28.69 -8.40
C ILE A 317 14.16 29.12 -7.09
N GLY A 318 15.36 29.69 -7.17
CA GLY A 318 16.20 30.04 -6.04
C GLY A 318 16.68 28.79 -5.29
N LEU A 319 16.68 28.87 -3.96
CA LEU A 319 17.03 27.73 -3.12
C LEU A 319 15.97 26.63 -3.24
N VAL A 320 16.41 25.47 -3.73
CA VAL A 320 15.56 24.27 -3.88
C VAL A 320 15.02 23.86 -2.51
N ASN A 321 15.90 23.71 -1.53
CA ASN A 321 15.51 23.44 -0.15
C ASN A 321 15.43 24.73 0.66
N GLN A 322 14.27 24.98 1.25
CA GLN A 322 14.04 26.10 2.18
C GLN A 322 13.86 25.64 3.64
N SER A 323 13.95 24.34 3.92
CA SER A 323 13.98 23.81 5.30
C SER A 323 15.38 23.97 5.89
N ILE A 324 15.74 25.21 6.21
CA ILE A 324 17.06 25.61 6.70
C ILE A 324 16.91 26.10 8.14
N PRO A 325 17.68 25.58 9.12
CA PRO A 325 17.69 26.11 10.48
C PRO A 325 18.14 27.58 10.52
N ALA A 326 17.62 28.35 11.48
CA ALA A 326 17.82 29.80 11.53
C ALA A 326 19.30 30.25 11.61
N ASP A 327 20.14 29.48 12.30
CA ASP A 327 21.55 29.82 12.56
C ASP A 327 22.53 29.10 11.63
N GLU A 328 22.06 28.57 10.50
CA GLU A 328 22.84 27.71 9.62
C GLU A 328 22.98 28.28 8.20
N GLU A 329 24.06 27.92 7.51
CA GLU A 329 24.34 28.40 6.16
C GLU A 329 23.42 27.73 5.12
N PRO A 330 22.61 28.47 4.34
CA PRO A 330 21.67 27.90 3.36
C PRO A 330 22.29 26.89 2.38
N LYS A 331 23.54 27.15 1.95
CA LYS A 331 24.28 26.32 1.00
C LYS A 331 24.51 24.89 1.52
N ARG A 332 24.65 24.72 2.84
CA ARG A 332 24.89 23.42 3.49
C ARG A 332 23.69 22.48 3.41
N TYR A 333 22.48 23.03 3.24
CA TYR A 333 21.21 22.31 3.25
C TYR A 333 20.63 22.13 1.84
N GLN A 334 21.34 22.58 0.81
CA GLN A 334 20.91 22.35 -0.56
C GLN A 334 21.12 20.89 -0.96
N PRO A 335 20.29 20.38 -1.90
CA PRO A 335 20.40 19.01 -2.35
C PRO A 335 21.78 18.70 -2.92
N VAL A 336 22.30 17.51 -2.63
CA VAL A 336 23.46 16.95 -3.32
C VAL A 336 22.93 16.21 -4.54
N LEU A 337 23.36 16.65 -5.73
CA LEU A 337 23.02 15.95 -6.97
C LEU A 337 23.93 14.73 -7.08
N GLN A 338 23.29 13.56 -7.12
CA GLN A 338 23.95 12.28 -7.18
C GLN A 338 23.25 11.43 -8.25
N GLU A 339 24.04 10.72 -9.04
CA GLU A 339 23.52 9.72 -9.96
C GLU A 339 23.41 8.40 -9.22
N SER A 340 22.32 7.68 -9.48
CA SER A 340 22.12 6.32 -8.96
C SER A 340 23.01 5.33 -9.72
N SER A 341 23.69 4.47 -8.97
CA SER A 341 24.45 3.31 -9.46
C SER A 341 23.60 2.34 -10.26
N VAL A 342 22.28 2.33 -9.99
CA VAL A 342 21.26 1.64 -10.79
C VAL A 342 20.59 2.68 -11.68
N ALA A 343 20.72 2.55 -13.00
CA ALA A 343 20.07 3.47 -13.94
C ALA A 343 18.57 3.15 -14.16
N TYR A 344 18.20 1.87 -14.01
CA TYR A 344 16.88 1.33 -14.28
C TYR A 344 16.63 0.12 -13.38
N SER A 345 15.47 0.04 -12.73
CA SER A 345 15.10 -1.05 -11.82
C SER A 345 13.75 -1.65 -12.23
N GLN A 346 13.76 -2.88 -12.76
CA GLN A 346 12.55 -3.54 -13.24
C GLN A 346 11.46 -3.64 -12.16
N PRO A 347 11.77 -3.99 -10.90
CA PRO A 347 10.78 -4.12 -9.83
C PRO A 347 10.06 -2.81 -9.45
N LEU A 348 10.50 -1.66 -9.95
CA LEU A 348 9.81 -0.38 -9.70
C LEU A 348 8.62 -0.14 -10.64
N SER A 349 8.60 -0.75 -11.82
CA SER A 349 7.45 -0.70 -12.73
C SER A 349 6.42 -1.77 -12.37
N MET A 350 5.13 -1.44 -12.43
CA MET A 350 4.05 -2.42 -12.29
C MET A 350 3.98 -3.36 -13.50
N ALA A 351 4.45 -2.92 -14.67
CA ALA A 351 4.55 -3.77 -15.86
C ALA A 351 5.50 -4.97 -15.66
N HIS A 352 6.35 -4.95 -14.62
CA HIS A 352 7.15 -6.10 -14.21
C HIS A 352 6.32 -7.22 -13.55
N TYR A 353 5.19 -6.88 -12.93
CA TYR A 353 4.38 -7.79 -12.12
C TYR A 353 3.09 -8.26 -12.80
N VAL A 354 3.10 -8.34 -14.14
CA VAL A 354 1.96 -8.85 -14.91
C VAL A 354 1.73 -10.32 -14.55
N ALA A 355 0.60 -10.62 -13.89
CA ALA A 355 0.19 -11.98 -13.60
C ALA A 355 -0.44 -12.63 -14.85
N ASP A 356 0.03 -13.82 -15.23
CA ASP A 356 -0.58 -14.65 -16.28
C ASP A 356 -1.80 -15.42 -15.74
N SER A 357 -2.76 -14.68 -15.18
CA SER A 357 -3.98 -15.25 -14.60
C SER A 357 -5.10 -14.23 -14.54
N ILE A 358 -6.33 -14.69 -14.78
CA ILE A 358 -7.57 -13.92 -14.57
C ILE A 358 -8.28 -14.30 -13.28
N ALA A 359 -7.65 -15.12 -12.43
CA ALA A 359 -8.23 -15.51 -11.16
C ALA A 359 -8.64 -14.27 -10.36
N THR A 360 -9.84 -14.29 -9.81
CA THR A 360 -10.46 -13.23 -9.01
C THR A 360 -10.84 -11.95 -9.76
N ARG A 361 -10.58 -11.85 -11.07
CA ARG A 361 -11.04 -10.73 -11.91
C ARG A 361 -12.54 -10.79 -12.13
N LYS A 362 -13.23 -9.65 -12.13
CA LYS A 362 -14.68 -9.56 -12.33
C LYS A 362 -14.97 -9.20 -13.79
N VAL A 363 -15.81 -9.97 -14.45
CA VAL A 363 -16.25 -9.73 -15.84
C VAL A 363 -17.76 -9.47 -15.86
N ALA A 364 -18.15 -8.32 -16.41
CA ALA A 364 -19.56 -8.01 -16.64
C ALA A 364 -20.02 -8.66 -17.95
N VAL A 365 -21.12 -9.40 -17.91
CA VAL A 365 -21.77 -9.95 -19.11
C VAL A 365 -23.10 -9.23 -19.30
N LEU A 366 -23.18 -8.38 -20.33
CA LEU A 366 -24.35 -7.53 -20.55
C LEU A 366 -25.45 -8.31 -21.26
N VAL A 367 -26.62 -8.42 -20.64
CA VAL A 367 -27.73 -9.25 -21.14
C VAL A 367 -29.05 -8.49 -21.11
N ALA A 368 -29.95 -8.84 -22.04
CA ALA A 368 -31.34 -8.40 -22.06
C ALA A 368 -32.24 -9.55 -22.55
N HIS A 369 -33.54 -9.32 -22.65
CA HIS A 369 -34.47 -10.33 -23.18
C HIS A 369 -34.12 -10.74 -24.61
N GLY A 370 -34.16 -12.04 -24.88
CA GLY A 370 -33.78 -12.67 -26.14
C GLY A 370 -32.28 -12.92 -26.32
N VAL A 371 -31.51 -12.92 -25.23
CA VAL A 371 -30.09 -13.28 -25.23
C VAL A 371 -29.87 -14.74 -25.63
N ASP A 372 -28.79 -15.01 -26.35
CA ASP A 372 -28.38 -16.38 -26.67
C ASP A 372 -27.80 -17.06 -25.42
N GLU A 373 -28.57 -18.00 -24.86
CA GLU A 373 -28.20 -18.75 -23.66
C GLU A 373 -26.94 -19.59 -23.85
N THR A 374 -26.66 -20.05 -25.08
CA THR A 374 -25.47 -20.87 -25.37
C THR A 374 -24.21 -20.02 -25.23
N SER A 375 -24.22 -18.79 -25.77
CA SER A 375 -23.12 -17.82 -25.62
C SER A 375 -22.88 -17.46 -24.15
N VAL A 376 -23.94 -17.20 -23.39
CA VAL A 376 -23.86 -16.90 -21.94
C VAL A 376 -23.27 -18.06 -21.15
N ALA A 377 -23.76 -19.29 -21.39
CA ALA A 377 -23.27 -20.48 -20.69
C ALA A 377 -21.78 -20.73 -21.03
N THR A 378 -21.42 -20.64 -22.31
CA THR A 378 -20.06 -20.88 -22.78
C THR A 378 -19.05 -19.93 -22.14
N ILE A 379 -19.31 -18.62 -22.17
CA ILE A 379 -18.37 -17.64 -21.60
C ILE A 379 -18.28 -17.79 -20.08
N ARG A 380 -19.41 -18.07 -19.41
CA ARG A 380 -19.44 -18.30 -17.97
C ARG A 380 -18.61 -19.51 -17.58
N ASP A 381 -18.75 -20.64 -18.27
CA ASP A 381 -17.99 -21.86 -18.01
C ASP A 381 -16.48 -21.64 -18.22
N ILE A 382 -16.08 -20.93 -19.28
CA ILE A 382 -14.68 -20.60 -19.55
C ILE A 382 -14.08 -19.73 -18.44
N LEU A 383 -14.79 -18.68 -18.02
CA LEU A 383 -14.28 -17.70 -17.05
C LEU A 383 -14.25 -18.29 -15.63
N LEU A 384 -15.33 -18.97 -15.21
CA LEU A 384 -15.38 -19.64 -13.91
C LEU A 384 -14.35 -20.78 -13.84
N GLY A 385 -14.14 -21.53 -14.93
CA GLY A 385 -13.09 -22.55 -15.01
C GLY A 385 -11.67 -22.01 -14.84
N LYS A 386 -11.47 -20.71 -15.00
CA LYS A 386 -10.22 -19.98 -14.73
C LYS A 386 -10.25 -19.17 -13.43
N ASN A 387 -11.23 -19.43 -12.56
CA ASN A 387 -11.45 -18.75 -11.28
C ASN A 387 -11.70 -17.24 -11.39
N ALA A 388 -12.18 -16.74 -12.54
CA ALA A 388 -12.71 -15.38 -12.63
C ALA A 388 -14.12 -15.32 -12.02
N VAL A 389 -14.59 -14.11 -11.73
CA VAL A 389 -15.95 -13.82 -11.27
C VAL A 389 -16.74 -13.31 -12.46
N VAL A 390 -17.94 -13.83 -12.67
CA VAL A 390 -18.83 -13.43 -13.77
C VAL A 390 -20.13 -12.92 -13.15
N GLU A 391 -20.55 -11.72 -13.53
CA GLU A 391 -21.83 -11.15 -13.15
C GLU A 391 -22.64 -10.79 -14.40
N LEU A 392 -23.89 -11.25 -14.47
CA LEU A 392 -24.83 -10.86 -15.50
C LEU A 392 -25.43 -9.50 -15.15
N VAL A 393 -25.26 -8.53 -16.04
CA VAL A 393 -25.73 -7.15 -15.88
C VAL A 393 -26.79 -6.85 -16.92
N ALA A 394 -27.95 -6.34 -16.50
CA ALA A 394 -29.08 -6.07 -17.40
C ALA A 394 -29.73 -4.70 -17.11
N PRO A 395 -30.71 -4.25 -17.92
CA PRO A 395 -31.48 -3.04 -17.60
C PRO A 395 -32.20 -3.14 -16.24
N GLU A 396 -32.74 -4.31 -15.91
CA GLU A 396 -33.52 -4.57 -14.70
C GLU A 396 -33.03 -5.82 -13.97
N LEU A 397 -33.26 -5.87 -12.64
CA LEU A 397 -33.02 -7.06 -11.84
C LEU A 397 -34.09 -8.15 -12.11
N GLY A 398 -33.88 -9.34 -11.53
CA GLY A 398 -34.80 -10.47 -11.69
C GLY A 398 -34.23 -11.48 -12.67
N SER A 399 -34.91 -11.69 -13.80
CA SER A 399 -34.46 -12.65 -14.82
C SER A 399 -34.74 -12.15 -16.22
N VAL A 400 -33.77 -12.34 -17.12
CA VAL A 400 -33.98 -12.18 -18.56
C VAL A 400 -34.48 -13.50 -19.16
N GLN A 401 -35.32 -13.41 -20.19
CA GLN A 401 -35.75 -14.58 -20.97
C GLN A 401 -34.76 -14.78 -22.11
N SER A 402 -34.20 -15.98 -22.27
CA SER A 402 -33.30 -16.29 -23.39
C SER A 402 -34.07 -16.32 -24.73
N SER A 403 -33.33 -16.44 -25.84
CA SER A 403 -33.88 -16.64 -27.18
C SER A 403 -34.74 -17.91 -27.31
N THR A 404 -34.58 -18.88 -26.40
CA THR A 404 -35.36 -20.13 -26.35
C THR A 404 -36.45 -20.11 -25.27
N GLY A 405 -36.55 -19.02 -24.48
CA GLY A 405 -37.55 -18.86 -23.41
C GLY A 405 -37.10 -19.37 -22.04
N THR A 406 -35.82 -19.64 -21.84
CA THR A 406 -35.24 -19.99 -20.53
C THR A 406 -35.07 -18.73 -19.68
N ALA A 407 -35.53 -18.75 -18.43
CA ALA A 407 -35.28 -17.65 -17.49
C ALA A 407 -33.84 -17.74 -16.95
N ILE A 408 -33.05 -16.68 -17.15
CA ILE A 408 -31.67 -16.55 -16.66
C ILE A 408 -31.65 -15.46 -15.57
N PRO A 409 -31.23 -15.77 -14.33
CA PRO A 409 -31.18 -14.78 -13.25
C PRO A 409 -30.13 -13.70 -13.53
N VAL A 410 -30.46 -12.46 -13.19
CA VAL A 410 -29.57 -11.29 -13.33
C VAL A 410 -28.95 -10.96 -11.98
N ASP A 411 -27.65 -10.68 -11.97
CA ASP A 411 -26.90 -10.39 -10.74
C ASP A 411 -26.96 -8.90 -10.37
N ARG A 412 -26.92 -8.02 -11.39
CA ARG A 412 -26.88 -6.55 -11.22
C ARG A 412 -27.66 -5.85 -12.34
N SER A 413 -28.08 -4.61 -12.06
CA SER A 413 -28.63 -3.73 -13.09
C SER A 413 -27.66 -2.60 -13.44
N PHE A 414 -27.78 -2.01 -14.64
CA PHE A 414 -26.96 -0.83 -15.01
C PHE A 414 -27.06 0.33 -14.02
N LEU A 415 -28.24 0.49 -13.39
CA LEU A 415 -28.46 1.51 -12.36
C LEU A 415 -27.63 1.26 -11.09
N THR A 416 -27.35 0.01 -10.76
CA THR A 416 -26.73 -0.39 -9.49
C THR A 416 -25.27 -0.79 -9.60
N THR A 417 -24.74 -0.93 -10.82
CA THR A 417 -23.34 -1.28 -11.04
C THR A 417 -22.75 -0.53 -12.23
N PRO A 418 -21.62 0.16 -12.08
CA PRO A 418 -20.92 0.79 -13.20
C PRO A 418 -19.84 -0.11 -13.81
N SER A 419 -19.33 0.24 -15.00
CA SER A 419 -18.27 -0.55 -15.63
C SER A 419 -16.94 -0.49 -14.87
N VAL A 420 -16.71 0.60 -14.13
CA VAL A 420 -15.47 0.83 -13.38
C VAL A 420 -15.19 -0.20 -12.28
N VAL A 421 -16.18 -0.96 -11.82
CA VAL A 421 -15.97 -2.04 -10.82
C VAL A 421 -15.64 -3.40 -11.44
N TYR A 422 -15.63 -3.51 -12.78
CA TYR A 422 -15.29 -4.72 -13.52
C TYR A 422 -13.94 -4.60 -14.21
N ASP A 423 -13.28 -5.72 -14.44
CA ASP A 423 -12.00 -5.81 -15.14
C ASP A 423 -12.16 -6.01 -16.66
N ALA A 424 -13.31 -6.49 -17.12
CA ALA A 424 -13.65 -6.65 -18.55
C ALA A 424 -15.16 -6.69 -18.77
N VAL A 425 -15.59 -6.50 -20.02
CA VAL A 425 -17.00 -6.54 -20.42
C VAL A 425 -17.20 -7.48 -21.62
N TYR A 426 -18.28 -8.27 -21.60
CA TYR A 426 -18.68 -9.13 -22.71
C TYR A 426 -20.15 -8.95 -23.05
N VAL A 427 -20.47 -8.88 -24.35
CA VAL A 427 -21.85 -8.79 -24.86
C VAL A 427 -22.15 -10.05 -25.66
N PRO A 428 -22.98 -10.99 -25.16
CA PRO A 428 -23.36 -12.20 -25.87
C PRO A 428 -24.22 -11.91 -27.10
N GLY A 429 -24.34 -12.89 -27.98
CA GLY A 429 -25.27 -12.86 -29.10
C GLY A 429 -26.75 -12.87 -28.68
N GLY A 430 -27.64 -12.77 -29.66
CA GLY A 430 -29.09 -12.72 -29.48
C GLY A 430 -29.67 -11.40 -29.98
N ALA A 431 -30.28 -11.42 -31.17
CA ALA A 431 -30.64 -10.20 -31.91
C ALA A 431 -31.54 -9.24 -31.09
N ASN A 432 -32.51 -9.76 -30.33
CA ASN A 432 -33.38 -8.93 -29.50
C ASN A 432 -32.65 -8.35 -28.27
N SER A 433 -31.73 -9.13 -27.68
CA SER A 433 -30.91 -8.64 -26.56
C SER A 433 -29.99 -7.53 -27.03
N VAL A 434 -29.28 -7.74 -28.13
CA VAL A 434 -28.38 -6.73 -28.72
C VAL A 434 -29.16 -5.47 -29.09
N ALA A 435 -30.29 -5.59 -29.79
CA ALA A 435 -31.12 -4.43 -30.15
C ALA A 435 -31.63 -3.66 -28.92
N THR A 436 -31.93 -4.36 -27.83
CA THR A 436 -32.34 -3.72 -26.57
C THR A 436 -31.17 -2.95 -25.94
N LEU A 437 -29.98 -3.57 -25.87
CA LEU A 437 -28.78 -2.94 -25.32
C LEU A 437 -28.30 -1.77 -26.19
N GLU A 438 -28.43 -1.85 -27.51
CA GLU A 438 -28.11 -0.74 -28.43
C GLU A 438 -29.04 0.48 -28.24
N ALA A 439 -30.29 0.23 -27.85
CA ALA A 439 -31.27 1.27 -27.57
C ALA A 439 -31.20 1.80 -26.13
N ASP A 440 -30.46 1.15 -25.24
CA ASP A 440 -30.33 1.51 -23.83
C ASP A 440 -29.12 2.45 -23.61
N PRO A 441 -29.33 3.71 -23.19
CA PRO A 441 -28.25 4.66 -23.01
C PRO A 441 -27.26 4.24 -21.91
N ASP A 442 -27.71 3.52 -20.89
CA ASP A 442 -26.85 3.09 -19.79
C ASP A 442 -25.93 1.94 -20.24
N ALA A 443 -26.43 1.03 -21.08
CA ALA A 443 -25.60 -0.02 -21.70
C ALA A 443 -24.53 0.58 -22.63
N ILE A 444 -24.89 1.58 -23.44
CA ILE A 444 -23.94 2.31 -24.30
C ILE A 444 -22.90 3.06 -23.45
N HIS A 445 -23.32 3.73 -22.38
CA HIS A 445 -22.41 4.38 -21.45
C HIS A 445 -21.45 3.38 -20.81
N PHE A 446 -21.95 2.22 -20.37
CA PHE A 446 -21.15 1.16 -19.74
C PHE A 446 -20.01 0.70 -20.65
N LEU A 447 -20.30 0.44 -21.93
CA LEU A 447 -19.31 0.01 -22.93
C LEU A 447 -18.31 1.12 -23.26
N ASN A 448 -18.78 2.36 -23.43
CA ASN A 448 -17.90 3.50 -23.70
C ASN A 448 -16.97 3.82 -22.52
N GLU A 449 -17.47 3.72 -21.28
CA GLU A 449 -16.68 3.89 -20.06
C GLU A 449 -15.61 2.78 -19.96
N ALA A 450 -15.97 1.51 -20.20
CA ALA A 450 -15.02 0.39 -20.22
C ALA A 450 -13.94 0.58 -21.30
N PHE A 451 -14.33 0.94 -22.52
CA PHE A 451 -13.39 1.18 -23.62
C PHE A 451 -12.42 2.33 -23.31
N LYS A 452 -12.92 3.44 -22.73
CA LYS A 452 -12.09 4.57 -22.29
C LYS A 452 -11.04 4.14 -21.25
N HIS A 453 -11.36 3.16 -20.41
CA HIS A 453 -10.44 2.61 -19.40
C HIS A 453 -9.66 1.38 -19.89
N CYS A 454 -9.60 1.16 -21.20
CA CYS A 454 -8.81 0.08 -21.84
C CYS A 454 -9.22 -1.33 -21.39
N LYS A 455 -10.52 -1.57 -21.16
CA LYS A 455 -11.10 -2.86 -20.73
C LYS A 455 -11.82 -3.62 -21.85
#